data_AF-A0A9D4XZY3-F1
#
_entry.id   AF-A0A9D4XZY3-F1
#
_cell.length_a   1.000
_cell.length_b   1.000
_cell.length_c   1.000
_cell.angle_alpha   90.00
_cell.angle_beta   90.00
_cell.angle_gamma   90.00
#
_symmetry.space_group_name_H-M   'P 1'
#
loop_
_entity.id
_entity.type
_entity.pdbx_description
1 polymer ?
#
loop_
_entity_poly.entity_id
_entity_poly.type
_entity_poly.pdbx_seq_one_letter_code
_entity_poly.pdbx_strand_id
1 'polypeptide(L)'
;MLFRWFMGYLSSRGAFAHLDPTVKWSFRLMGLRVDDIAWTHNGMAGRDFIYSCGSLPNVPLVGVQGCINYNPVLLKRQMGFAVEGPPLGREIQESFYFPIDGNQAKLRQVLDEWRDIQRKGKVPYGKVNSRYFPLFDDWLRKRIEITHLPFPGGDPWCPMIEGPTSTVSMEEFLEMKRARDQLLTEKAELEMSVARIQIANQEIRVKMEDQDKRHTLEAKRFEMDTAYYGKISQALASSTREHDITKERLARASGVIEDQKRRQILVKDQRDDRARVLAVEWEVGKAKIIAERDHYMAERDHYFRQMKIHQKEVGRLQQENTELRFAAEFAKMEAEIWPSVGPSSG
;
A
#
# COMPACT_ATOMS: atom_id res chain seq x y z
N MET A 1 75.59 9.78 25.66
CA MET A 1 74.20 10.04 25.20
C MET A 1 74.05 11.39 24.51
N LEU A 2 74.47 12.50 25.12
CA LEU A 2 74.29 13.86 24.58
C LEU A 2 74.88 14.06 23.17
N PHE A 3 76.06 13.50 22.90
CA PHE A 3 76.68 13.55 21.58
C PHE A 3 75.80 12.93 20.47
N ARG A 4 75.23 11.74 20.71
CA ARG A 4 74.34 11.08 19.73
C ARG A 4 73.03 11.85 19.54
N TRP A 5 72.50 12.45 20.61
CA TRP A 5 71.33 13.31 20.54
C TRP A 5 71.63 14.53 19.66
N PHE A 6 72.72 15.26 19.95
CA PHE A 6 73.13 16.45 19.19
C PHE A 6 73.37 16.15 17.71
N MET A 7 74.11 15.07 17.41
CA MET A 7 74.36 14.62 16.04
C MET A 7 73.08 14.21 15.29
N GLY A 8 72.00 13.86 16.00
CA GLY A 8 70.72 13.51 15.40
C GLY A 8 69.90 14.69 14.85
N TYR A 9 70.23 15.93 15.26
CA TYR A 9 69.58 17.15 14.76
C TYR A 9 70.39 17.85 13.66
N LEU A 10 71.65 17.47 13.49
CA LEU A 10 72.52 18.00 12.45
C LEU A 10 72.25 17.27 11.14
N SER A 11 72.25 17.99 10.03
CA SER A 11 72.06 17.35 8.72
C SER A 11 73.15 16.32 8.46
N SER A 12 72.72 15.14 7.97
CA SER A 12 73.62 14.09 7.47
C SER A 12 74.13 14.38 6.05
N ARG A 13 73.77 15.52 5.47
CA ARG A 13 74.07 15.95 4.09
C ARG A 13 74.40 17.45 4.03
N GLY A 14 75.09 17.89 2.98
CA GLY A 14 75.40 19.31 2.77
C GLY A 14 76.67 19.77 3.47
N ALA A 15 76.95 21.08 3.47
CA ALA A 15 78.24 21.64 3.89
C ALA A 15 78.67 21.16 5.28
N PHE A 16 77.74 21.02 6.22
CA PHE A 16 78.04 20.53 7.56
C PHE A 16 78.72 19.14 7.59
N ALA A 17 78.26 18.20 6.75
CA ALA A 17 78.80 16.84 6.65
C ALA A 17 80.06 16.74 5.76
N HIS A 18 80.24 17.70 4.84
CA HIS A 18 81.33 17.70 3.87
C HIS A 18 82.53 18.59 4.26
N LEU A 19 82.40 19.39 5.33
CA LEU A 19 83.49 20.23 5.86
C LEU A 19 84.67 19.39 6.38
N ASP A 20 85.88 19.79 6.00
CA ASP A 20 87.15 19.18 6.40
C ASP A 20 87.17 18.94 7.92
N PRO A 21 87.46 17.71 8.42
CA PRO A 21 87.49 17.34 9.84
C PRO A 21 88.35 18.25 10.73
N THR A 22 89.30 18.99 10.17
CA THR A 22 90.17 19.94 10.88
C THR A 22 89.48 21.27 11.24
N VAL A 23 88.35 21.61 10.61
CA VAL A 23 87.57 22.80 10.96
C VAL A 23 87.01 22.66 12.37
N LYS A 24 87.31 23.64 13.22
CA LYS A 24 86.81 23.73 14.60
C LYS A 24 85.28 23.67 14.64
N TRP A 25 84.74 22.88 15.56
CA TRP A 25 83.31 22.68 15.75
C TRP A 25 82.51 23.98 15.90
N SER A 26 83.06 24.99 16.60
CA SER A 26 82.41 26.29 16.73
C SER A 26 82.12 26.93 15.37
N PHE A 27 83.10 26.94 14.46
CA PHE A 27 82.93 27.50 13.11
C PHE A 27 81.99 26.69 12.23
N ARG A 28 81.94 25.35 12.40
CA ARG A 28 80.96 24.51 11.70
C ARG A 28 79.53 24.85 12.11
N LEU A 29 79.30 25.03 13.41
CA LEU A 29 77.97 25.33 13.94
C LEU A 29 77.52 26.74 13.58
N MET A 30 78.43 27.71 13.57
CA MET A 30 78.11 29.12 13.27
C MET A 30 77.68 29.36 11.82
N GLY A 31 78.08 28.49 10.88
CA GLY A 31 77.66 28.62 9.48
C GLY A 31 76.45 27.75 9.10
N LEU A 32 75.76 27.15 10.07
CA LEU A 32 74.51 26.43 9.85
C LEU A 32 73.36 27.42 9.60
N ARG A 33 72.61 27.19 8.53
CA ARG A 33 71.35 27.89 8.26
C ARG A 33 70.18 27.15 8.93
N VAL A 34 69.03 27.81 8.96
CA VAL A 34 67.78 27.21 9.44
C VAL A 34 67.44 25.91 8.69
N ASP A 35 67.74 25.83 7.40
CA ASP A 35 67.42 24.66 6.58
C ASP A 35 68.45 23.52 6.73
N ASP A 36 69.64 23.81 7.25
CA ASP A 36 70.68 22.80 7.51
C ASP A 36 70.42 22.00 8.81
N ILE A 37 69.44 22.43 9.60
CA ILE A 37 69.10 21.82 10.89
C ILE A 37 67.86 20.96 10.70
N ALA A 38 67.99 19.68 11.00
CA ALA A 38 66.85 18.77 11.14
C ALA A 38 66.15 19.09 12.46
N TRP A 39 65.31 20.14 12.46
CA TRP A 39 64.71 20.67 13.68
C TRP A 39 63.96 19.60 14.45
N THR A 40 63.24 18.70 13.78
CA THR A 40 62.51 17.64 14.46
C THR A 40 63.17 16.29 14.24
N HIS A 41 63.66 15.69 15.33
CA HIS A 41 64.12 14.31 15.31
C HIS A 41 62.91 13.37 15.17
N ASN A 42 62.91 12.47 14.17
CA ASN A 42 61.80 11.56 13.85
C ASN A 42 61.32 10.74 15.06
N GLY A 43 62.22 10.39 16.00
CA GLY A 43 61.85 9.68 17.22
C GLY A 43 61.04 10.48 18.23
N MET A 44 61.10 11.82 18.19
CA MET A 44 60.47 12.74 19.15
C MET A 44 59.31 13.55 18.56
N ALA A 45 59.13 13.50 17.24
CA ALA A 45 58.13 14.26 16.52
C ALA A 45 56.70 14.02 17.05
N GLY A 46 56.03 15.09 17.48
CA GLY A 46 54.64 15.04 17.92
C GLY A 46 54.40 14.31 19.24
N ARG A 47 55.46 14.00 20.00
CA ARG A 47 55.32 13.45 21.36
C ARG A 47 55.03 14.57 22.34
N ASP A 48 54.32 14.22 23.41
CA ASP A 48 54.11 15.12 24.51
C ASP A 48 55.45 15.37 25.23
N PHE A 49 55.77 16.63 25.46
CA PHE A 49 57.00 17.06 26.14
C PHE A 49 56.65 17.84 27.40
N ILE A 50 57.59 17.87 28.35
CA ILE A 50 57.42 18.64 29.59
C ILE A 50 57.37 20.12 29.23
N TYR A 51 56.30 20.78 29.63
CA TYR A 51 56.06 22.19 29.35
C TYR A 51 56.33 23.08 30.57
N SER A 52 55.93 22.62 31.76
CA SER A 52 56.03 23.36 33.00
C SER A 52 55.99 22.42 34.22
N CYS A 53 56.33 22.95 35.39
CA CYS A 53 56.29 22.23 36.68
C CYS A 53 55.42 23.01 37.67
N GLY A 54 54.28 22.44 38.04
CA GLY A 54 53.27 23.02 38.92
C GLY A 54 52.92 24.47 38.55
N SER A 55 53.13 25.40 39.48
CA SER A 55 52.87 26.83 39.30
C SER A 55 53.95 27.56 38.48
N LEU A 56 55.11 26.94 38.27
CA LEU A 56 56.20 27.56 37.52
C LEU A 56 55.90 27.50 36.02
N PRO A 57 55.95 28.62 35.29
CA PRO A 57 55.58 28.66 33.86
C PRO A 57 56.56 27.89 32.95
N ASN A 58 57.68 27.41 33.51
CA ASN A 58 58.81 26.83 32.83
C ASN A 58 59.38 25.66 33.64
N VAL A 59 60.43 25.00 33.14
CA VAL A 59 61.00 23.80 33.76
C VAL A 59 62.29 24.16 34.49
N PRO A 60 62.31 24.14 35.84
CA PRO A 60 63.51 24.41 36.60
C PRO A 60 64.47 23.21 36.55
N LEU A 61 65.70 23.42 36.11
CA LEU A 61 66.76 22.42 36.10
C LEU A 61 67.67 22.63 37.32
N VAL A 62 67.61 21.69 38.26
CA VAL A 62 68.41 21.72 39.49
C VAL A 62 69.78 21.09 39.23
N GLY A 63 70.84 21.89 39.34
CA GLY A 63 72.22 21.44 39.28
C GLY A 63 72.85 21.33 40.66
N VAL A 64 74.15 21.04 40.70
CA VAL A 64 74.92 20.92 41.95
C VAL A 64 75.23 22.26 42.63
N GLN A 65 75.28 23.35 41.86
CA GLN A 65 75.65 24.69 42.35
C GLN A 65 74.48 25.68 42.35
N GLY A 66 73.41 25.37 41.63
CA GLY A 66 72.31 26.29 41.42
C GLY A 66 71.17 25.66 40.65
N CYS A 67 70.04 26.33 40.63
CA CYS A 67 68.94 26.01 39.73
C CYS A 67 68.98 26.98 38.55
N ILE A 68 68.70 26.49 37.33
CA ILE A 68 68.46 27.32 36.14
C ILE A 68 67.04 27.08 35.64
N ASN A 69 66.54 27.98 34.78
CA ASN A 69 65.24 27.81 34.14
C ASN A 69 65.40 27.43 32.67
N TYR A 70 64.65 26.43 32.23
CA TYR A 70 64.54 26.04 30.83
C TYR A 70 63.14 26.38 30.31
N ASN A 71 63.05 26.93 29.10
CA ASN A 71 61.79 27.41 28.50
C ASN A 71 61.34 26.48 27.35
N PRO A 72 60.54 25.42 27.60
CA PRO A 72 60.14 24.46 26.58
C PRO A 72 59.30 25.07 25.44
N VAL A 73 58.70 26.25 25.64
CA VAL A 73 57.97 26.96 24.59
C VAL A 73 58.85 27.22 23.36
N LEU A 74 60.16 27.43 23.56
CA LEU A 74 61.13 27.65 22.49
C LEU A 74 61.50 26.36 21.73
N LEU A 75 61.16 25.21 22.29
CA LEU A 75 61.43 23.89 21.73
C LEU A 75 60.29 23.31 20.90
N LYS A 76 59.16 24.01 20.76
CA LYS A 76 58.01 23.52 19.98
C LYS A 76 58.43 23.00 18.60
N ARG A 77 59.28 23.76 17.89
CA ARG A 77 59.83 23.35 16.60
C ARG A 77 60.64 22.06 16.68
N GLN A 78 61.44 21.89 17.74
CA GLN A 78 62.25 20.69 17.94
C GLN A 78 61.43 19.44 18.26
N MET A 79 60.26 19.65 18.86
CA MET A 79 59.28 18.61 19.17
C MET A 79 58.32 18.34 18.01
N GLY A 80 58.48 19.03 16.87
CA GLY A 80 57.65 18.83 15.69
C GLY A 80 56.32 19.56 15.74
N PHE A 81 56.24 20.67 16.46
CA PHE A 81 55.06 21.54 16.50
C PHE A 81 55.37 22.91 15.91
N ALA A 82 54.36 23.50 15.27
CA ALA A 82 54.54 24.75 14.54
C ALA A 82 54.75 25.91 15.50
N VAL A 83 55.62 26.84 15.13
CA VAL A 83 55.88 28.06 15.90
C VAL A 83 55.18 29.22 15.20
N GLU A 84 53.92 29.41 15.57
CA GLU A 84 53.02 30.40 14.94
C GLU A 84 53.44 31.85 15.23
N GLY A 85 54.09 32.13 16.37
CA GLY A 85 54.48 33.48 16.72
C GLY A 85 55.41 33.55 17.93
N PRO A 86 55.77 34.77 18.35
CA PRO A 86 56.61 34.97 19.51
C PRO A 86 55.96 34.38 20.77
N PRO A 87 56.74 33.73 21.64
CA PRO A 87 56.23 33.26 22.92
C PRO A 87 55.84 34.45 23.81
N LEU A 88 54.88 34.23 24.70
CA LEU A 88 54.40 35.29 25.59
C LEU A 88 55.50 35.67 26.59
N GLY A 89 55.58 36.95 26.97
CA GLY A 89 56.61 37.45 27.90
C GLY A 89 56.77 36.61 29.17
N ARG A 90 55.67 36.13 29.75
CA ARG A 90 55.67 35.22 30.92
C ARG A 90 56.30 33.84 30.67
N GLU A 91 56.25 33.34 29.43
CA GLU A 91 56.80 32.03 29.04
C GLU A 91 58.32 32.10 28.81
N ILE A 92 58.86 33.30 28.60
CA ILE A 92 60.28 33.58 28.32
C ILE A 92 60.91 34.50 29.35
N GLN A 93 60.23 34.70 30.49
CA GLN A 93 60.71 35.53 31.57
C GLN A 93 62.08 35.02 32.00
N GLU A 94 63.03 35.95 32.13
CA GLU A 94 64.45 35.61 32.24
C GLU A 94 64.75 34.66 33.40
N SER A 95 65.77 33.85 33.13
CA SER A 95 66.20 32.68 33.86
C SER A 95 66.27 32.91 35.36
N PHE A 96 65.52 32.12 36.15
CA PHE A 96 65.82 31.91 37.56
C PHE A 96 67.17 31.19 37.65
N TYR A 97 68.29 31.93 37.66
CA TYR A 97 69.51 31.42 38.27
C TYR A 97 69.52 31.83 39.73
N PHE A 98 69.57 30.84 40.62
CA PHE A 98 69.89 31.09 42.01
C PHE A 98 70.87 30.02 42.52
N PRO A 99 71.91 30.42 43.29
CA PRO A 99 72.81 29.47 43.91
C PRO A 99 72.07 28.67 44.98
N ILE A 100 72.38 27.40 45.15
CA ILE A 100 71.73 26.58 46.20
C ILE A 100 72.06 27.11 47.59
N ASP A 101 73.30 27.59 47.76
CA ASP A 101 73.76 28.21 48.98
C ASP A 101 72.96 29.49 49.25
N GLY A 102 72.38 29.58 50.45
CA GLY A 102 71.50 30.68 50.85
C GLY A 102 70.06 30.61 50.32
N ASN A 103 69.70 29.67 49.44
CA ASN A 103 68.36 29.59 48.82
C ASN A 103 67.61 28.28 49.06
N GLN A 104 67.84 27.63 50.20
CA GLN A 104 67.25 26.32 50.55
C GLN A 104 65.70 26.32 50.54
N ALA A 105 65.06 27.44 50.86
CA ALA A 105 63.61 27.56 50.79
C ALA A 105 63.11 27.57 49.33
N LYS A 106 63.82 28.26 48.43
CA LYS A 106 63.50 28.31 47.01
C LYS A 106 63.76 26.97 46.33
N LEU A 107 64.82 26.26 46.73
CA LEU A 107 65.09 24.91 46.27
C LEU A 107 63.97 23.95 46.66
N ARG A 108 63.50 23.99 47.91
CA ARG A 108 62.35 23.18 48.36
C ARG A 108 61.09 23.47 47.54
N GLN A 109 60.78 24.75 47.30
CA GLN A 109 59.68 25.13 46.41
C GLN A 109 59.83 24.46 45.04
N VAL A 110 60.99 24.59 44.40
CA VAL A 110 61.25 23.98 43.08
C VAL A 110 61.05 22.46 43.11
N LEU A 111 61.54 21.78 44.14
CA LEU A 111 61.39 20.32 44.29
C LEU A 111 59.93 19.90 44.48
N ASP A 112 59.12 20.72 45.15
CA ASP A 112 57.69 20.46 45.31
C ASP A 112 56.94 20.66 43.99
N GLU A 113 57.27 21.70 43.22
CA GLU A 113 56.68 21.96 41.89
C GLU A 113 57.01 20.84 40.88
N TRP A 114 58.18 20.20 41.01
CA TRP A 114 58.55 19.03 40.21
C TRP A 114 57.64 17.81 40.40
N ARG A 115 56.85 17.77 41.48
CA ARG A 115 55.86 16.71 41.71
C ARG A 115 54.66 16.82 40.77
N ASP A 116 54.42 18.00 40.19
CA ASP A 116 53.33 18.25 39.25
C ASP A 116 53.85 18.59 37.84
N ILE A 117 54.18 17.57 37.05
CA ILE A 117 54.74 17.76 35.71
C ILE A 117 53.63 17.96 34.68
N GLN A 118 53.57 19.15 34.10
CA GLN A 118 52.63 19.48 33.03
C GLN A 118 53.24 19.18 31.66
N ARG A 119 52.51 18.41 30.84
CA ARG A 119 52.95 18.01 29.49
C ARG A 119 52.01 18.54 28.42
N LYS A 120 52.58 18.90 27.26
CA LYS A 120 51.82 19.35 26.09
C LYS A 120 52.32 18.64 24.84
N GLY A 121 51.41 18.41 23.91
CA GLY A 121 51.73 17.88 22.59
C GLY A 121 50.56 18.03 21.62
N LYS A 122 50.05 16.93 21.07
CA LYS A 122 49.13 16.99 19.91
C LYS A 122 47.82 17.73 20.16
N VAL A 123 47.28 17.65 21.38
CA VAL A 123 45.99 18.29 21.71
C VAL A 123 46.08 19.81 21.58
N PRO A 124 46.99 20.52 22.29
CA PRO A 124 47.10 21.97 22.17
C PRO A 124 47.82 22.46 20.90
N TYR A 125 48.68 21.64 20.28
CA TYR A 125 49.57 22.08 19.19
C TYR A 125 49.29 21.44 17.82
N GLY A 126 48.30 20.56 17.74
CA GLY A 126 47.89 19.94 16.50
C GLY A 126 48.84 18.85 15.99
N LYS A 127 48.74 18.55 14.69
CA LYS A 127 49.55 17.52 14.04
C LYS A 127 51.02 17.95 13.92
N VAL A 128 51.89 16.97 13.72
CA VAL A 128 53.32 17.20 13.53
C VAL A 128 53.53 18.16 12.37
N ASN A 129 54.14 19.30 12.66
CA ASN A 129 54.49 20.34 11.71
C ASN A 129 55.64 21.16 12.31
N SER A 130 56.84 21.10 11.72
CA SER A 130 58.02 21.81 12.22
C SER A 130 58.22 23.19 11.60
N ARG A 131 57.17 23.77 11.01
CA ARG A 131 57.20 25.11 10.41
C ARG A 131 57.34 26.19 11.49
N TYR A 132 58.02 27.27 11.12
CA TYR A 132 58.09 28.51 11.86
C TYR A 132 57.57 29.63 10.97
N PHE A 133 57.03 30.67 11.57
CA PHE A 133 56.42 31.78 10.84
C PHE A 133 57.25 33.07 10.99
N PRO A 134 57.17 34.01 10.03
CA PRO A 134 57.99 35.22 10.00
C PRO A 134 57.98 36.05 11.30
N LEU A 135 56.83 36.14 11.99
CA LEU A 135 56.72 36.87 13.26
C LEU A 135 57.64 36.31 14.36
N PHE A 136 57.84 34.99 14.38
CA PHE A 136 58.77 34.37 15.30
C PHE A 136 60.23 34.66 14.91
N ASP A 137 60.52 34.71 13.61
CA ASP A 137 61.86 35.01 13.10
C ASP A 137 62.26 36.46 13.42
N ASP A 138 61.37 37.43 13.18
CA ASP A 138 61.58 38.83 13.54
C ASP A 138 61.81 39.03 15.03
N TRP A 139 61.03 38.31 15.86
CA TRP A 139 61.21 38.33 17.31
C TRP A 139 62.56 37.73 17.71
N LEU A 140 62.97 36.62 17.09
CA LEU A 140 64.24 35.97 17.39
C LEU A 140 65.42 36.88 17.03
N ARG A 141 65.39 37.54 15.86
CA ARG A 141 66.43 38.50 15.44
C ARG A 141 66.59 39.64 16.45
N LYS A 142 65.49 40.29 16.84
CA LYS A 142 65.49 41.34 17.88
C LYS A 142 66.04 40.84 19.21
N ARG A 143 65.75 39.59 19.58
CA ARG A 143 66.25 39.01 20.82
C ARG A 143 67.76 38.71 20.76
N ILE A 144 68.27 38.29 19.61
CA ILE A 144 69.71 38.10 19.38
C ILE A 144 70.46 39.43 19.56
N GLU A 145 69.91 40.53 19.04
CA GLU A 145 70.47 41.88 19.20
C GLU A 145 70.54 42.30 20.68
N ILE A 146 69.49 42.04 21.46
CA ILE A 146 69.42 42.39 22.89
C ILE A 146 70.36 41.55 23.74
N THR A 147 70.44 40.25 23.46
CA THR A 147 71.18 39.29 24.30
C THR A 147 72.68 39.24 23.99
N HIS A 148 73.14 39.96 22.96
CA HIS A 148 74.53 40.00 22.50
C HIS A 148 75.17 38.61 22.51
N LEU A 149 74.58 37.66 21.77
CA LEU A 149 75.12 36.31 21.67
C LEU A 149 76.62 36.37 21.35
N PRO A 150 77.48 35.61 22.05
CA PRO A 150 78.92 35.85 22.10
C PRO A 150 79.68 35.48 20.81
N PHE A 151 78.99 35.21 19.70
CA PHE A 151 79.59 34.74 18.47
C PHE A 151 79.18 35.64 17.29
N PRO A 152 80.14 36.22 16.55
CA PRO A 152 79.84 36.95 15.32
C PRO A 152 79.23 35.98 14.30
N GLY A 153 78.13 36.38 13.65
CA GLY A 153 77.50 35.59 12.60
C GLY A 153 78.52 35.31 11.49
N GLY A 154 78.79 34.02 11.23
CA GLY A 154 79.67 33.63 10.13
C GLY A 154 78.91 33.66 8.80
N ASP A 155 79.61 33.98 7.72
CA ASP A 155 79.05 33.80 6.38
C ASP A 155 78.68 32.32 6.18
N PRO A 156 77.49 32.00 5.64
CA PRO A 156 77.09 30.61 5.47
C PRO A 156 78.02 29.87 4.49
N TRP A 157 78.40 28.64 4.82
CA TRP A 157 79.41 27.86 4.09
C TRP A 157 79.03 27.42 2.66
N CYS A 158 77.76 27.55 2.26
CA CYS A 158 77.27 27.10 0.95
C CYS A 158 76.37 28.16 0.28
N PRO A 159 76.46 28.35 -1.06
CA PRO A 159 75.47 29.10 -1.81
C PRO A 159 74.09 28.41 -1.74
N MET A 160 73.02 29.23 -1.71
CA MET A 160 71.64 28.76 -1.68
C MET A 160 71.36 27.86 -2.89
N ILE A 161 70.90 26.63 -2.66
CA ILE A 161 70.04 25.97 -3.65
C ILE A 161 68.65 26.49 -3.31
N GLU A 162 68.13 27.43 -4.11
CA GLU A 162 66.77 27.94 -3.96
C GLU A 162 65.78 26.78 -4.15
N GLY A 163 65.44 26.12 -3.06
CA GLY A 163 64.27 25.26 -3.01
C GLY A 163 63.01 26.13 -3.12
N PRO A 164 61.90 25.60 -3.67
CA PRO A 164 60.66 26.36 -3.77
C PRO A 164 60.24 26.82 -2.37
N THR A 165 60.28 28.13 -2.17
CA THR A 165 59.85 28.79 -0.95
C THR A 165 58.36 28.49 -0.77
N SER A 166 58.03 27.48 0.04
CA SER A 166 56.65 27.21 0.45
C SER A 166 56.24 28.22 1.51
N THR A 167 56.28 29.51 1.18
CA THR A 167 55.72 30.61 1.97
C THR A 167 54.21 30.63 1.77
N VAL A 168 53.52 29.70 2.43
CA VAL A 168 52.13 29.96 2.79
C VAL A 168 52.19 31.04 3.87
N SER A 169 51.57 32.19 3.61
CA SER A 169 51.47 33.29 4.57
C SER A 169 50.73 32.83 5.84
N MET A 170 51.02 33.46 6.99
CA MET A 170 50.27 33.18 8.22
C MET A 170 48.76 33.42 8.02
N GLU A 171 48.41 34.46 7.27
CA GLU A 171 47.01 34.80 6.99
C GLU A 171 46.31 33.65 6.23
N GLU A 172 46.95 33.12 5.19
CA GLU A 172 46.46 31.98 4.40
C GLU A 172 46.35 30.70 5.25
N PHE A 173 47.29 30.48 6.16
CA PHE A 173 47.23 29.33 7.07
C PHE A 173 46.06 29.43 8.05
N LEU A 174 45.84 30.59 8.66
CA LEU A 174 44.72 30.82 9.58
C LEU A 174 43.38 30.75 8.84
N GLU A 175 43.31 31.23 7.61
CA GLU A 175 42.13 31.11 6.75
C GLU A 175 41.85 29.64 6.41
N MET A 176 42.85 28.88 5.96
CA MET A 176 42.70 27.43 5.71
C MET A 176 42.29 26.66 6.97
N LYS A 177 42.80 27.04 8.14
CA LYS A 177 42.42 26.41 9.42
C LYS A 177 40.94 26.67 9.74
N ARG A 178 40.47 27.92 9.58
CA ARG A 178 39.06 28.29 9.75
C ARG A 178 38.16 27.54 8.76
N ALA A 179 38.53 27.51 7.48
CA ALA A 179 37.77 26.80 6.44
C ALA A 179 37.68 25.30 6.72
N ARG A 180 38.78 24.66 7.17
CA ARG A 180 38.77 23.26 7.58
C ARG A 180 37.82 23.03 8.76
N ASP A 181 37.85 23.89 9.77
CA ASP A 181 37.03 23.72 10.97
C ASP A 181 35.54 23.90 10.63
N GLN A 182 35.19 24.83 9.73
CA GLN A 182 33.83 24.97 9.17
C GLN A 182 33.37 23.73 8.39
N LEU A 183 34.23 23.18 7.53
CA LEU A 183 33.90 21.95 6.78
C LEU A 183 33.68 20.75 7.70
N LEU A 184 34.40 20.67 8.82
CA LEU A 184 34.19 19.61 9.81
C LEU A 184 32.84 19.75 10.52
N THR A 185 32.39 20.97 10.81
CA THR A 185 31.06 21.20 11.39
C THR A 185 29.95 20.89 10.40
N GLU A 186 30.07 21.35 9.14
CA GLU A 186 29.08 21.05 8.10
C GLU A 186 28.99 19.55 7.81
N LYS A 187 30.14 18.85 7.80
CA LYS A 187 30.18 17.40 7.63
C LYS A 187 29.38 16.69 8.73
N ALA A 188 29.54 17.08 10.00
CA ALA A 188 28.81 16.47 11.11
C ALA A 188 27.30 16.70 11.00
N GLU A 189 26.87 17.91 10.58
CA GLU A 189 25.46 18.23 10.35
C GLU A 189 24.86 17.41 9.20
N LEU A 190 25.60 17.26 8.10
CA LEU A 190 25.20 16.44 6.96
C LEU A 190 25.09 14.95 7.35
N GLU A 191 26.02 14.42 8.14
CA GLU A 191 25.96 13.05 8.66
C GLU A 191 24.68 12.83 9.50
N MET A 192 24.33 13.79 10.37
CA MET A 192 23.07 13.75 11.12
C MET A 192 21.82 13.84 10.22
N SER A 193 21.87 14.65 9.16
CA SER A 193 20.77 14.77 8.19
C SER A 193 20.54 13.46 7.43
N VAL A 194 21.61 12.83 6.95
CA VAL A 194 21.55 11.54 6.24
C VAL A 194 20.96 10.46 7.14
N ALA A 195 21.38 10.38 8.40
CA ALA A 195 20.81 9.42 9.36
C ALA A 195 19.30 9.61 9.55
N ARG A 196 18.81 10.85 9.65
CA ARG A 196 17.37 11.15 9.74
C ARG A 196 16.60 10.70 8.50
N ILE A 197 17.13 10.97 7.31
CA ILE A 197 16.50 10.56 6.05
C ILE A 197 16.47 9.04 5.92
N GLN A 198 17.52 8.34 6.35
CA GLN A 198 17.55 6.87 6.33
C GLN A 198 16.46 6.25 7.21
N ILE A 199 16.24 6.79 8.41
CA ILE A 199 15.17 6.33 9.31
C ILE A 199 13.80 6.59 8.68
N ALA A 200 13.55 7.79 8.17
CA ALA A 200 12.28 8.14 7.53
C ALA A 200 12.00 7.25 6.30
N ASN A 201 13.00 6.96 5.47
CA ASN A 201 12.86 6.07 4.32
C ASN A 201 12.54 4.63 4.75
N GLN A 202 13.15 4.15 5.84
CA GLN A 202 12.86 2.83 6.39
C GLN A 202 11.41 2.74 6.90
N GLU A 203 10.90 3.78 7.56
CA GLU A 203 9.50 3.86 7.98
C GLU A 203 8.53 3.87 6.81
N ILE A 204 8.82 4.64 5.75
CA ILE A 204 8.01 4.67 4.53
C ILE A 204 7.96 3.28 3.89
N ARG A 205 9.11 2.58 3.82
CA ARG A 205 9.16 1.23 3.24
C ARG A 205 8.26 0.24 4.00
N VAL A 206 8.31 0.26 5.33
CA VAL A 206 7.43 -0.59 6.17
C VAL A 206 5.95 -0.26 5.93
N LYS A 207 5.60 1.04 5.87
CA LYS A 207 4.22 1.46 5.58
C LYS A 207 3.74 0.99 4.21
N MET A 208 4.60 1.04 3.19
CA MET A 208 4.29 0.54 1.85
C MET A 208 4.06 -0.98 1.85
N GLU A 209 4.93 -1.76 2.50
CA GLU A 209 4.77 -3.21 2.63
C GLU A 209 3.45 -3.58 3.33
N ASP A 210 3.08 -2.85 4.38
CA ASP A 210 1.80 -3.05 5.08
C ASP A 210 0.58 -2.62 4.24
N GLN A 211 0.74 -1.62 3.37
CA GLN A 211 -0.32 -1.21 2.45
C GLN A 211 -0.50 -2.25 1.34
N ASP A 212 0.57 -2.81 0.79
CA ASP A 212 0.52 -3.88 -0.21
C ASP A 212 -0.10 -5.17 0.35
N LYS A 213 0.21 -5.52 1.61
CA LYS A 213 -0.46 -6.62 2.33
C LYS A 213 -1.96 -6.38 2.49
N ARG A 214 -2.38 -5.14 2.75
CA ARG A 214 -3.81 -4.79 2.83
C ARG A 214 -4.50 -4.91 1.48
N HIS A 215 -3.91 -4.33 0.43
CA HIS A 215 -4.45 -4.42 -0.92
C HIS A 215 -4.58 -5.86 -1.42
N THR A 216 -3.58 -6.71 -1.13
CA THR A 216 -3.64 -8.13 -1.51
C THR A 216 -4.73 -8.90 -0.75
N LEU A 217 -4.96 -8.61 0.53
CA LEU A 217 -6.07 -9.19 1.29
C LEU A 217 -7.43 -8.71 0.77
N GLU A 218 -7.56 -7.43 0.44
CA GLU A 218 -8.79 -6.87 -0.15
C GLU A 218 -9.08 -7.45 -1.52
N ALA A 219 -8.06 -7.61 -2.38
CA ALA A 219 -8.22 -8.25 -3.69
C ALA A 219 -8.72 -9.70 -3.55
N LYS A 220 -8.16 -10.48 -2.62
CA LYS A 220 -8.64 -11.84 -2.32
C LYS A 220 -10.09 -11.85 -1.82
N ARG A 221 -10.46 -10.88 -0.97
CA ARG A 221 -11.84 -10.76 -0.48
C ARG A 221 -12.80 -10.44 -1.63
N PHE A 222 -12.43 -9.49 -2.48
CA PHE A 222 -13.22 -9.11 -3.66
C PHE A 222 -13.38 -10.28 -4.64
N GLU A 223 -12.32 -11.05 -4.88
CA GLU A 223 -12.38 -12.26 -5.73
C GLU A 223 -13.34 -13.31 -5.16
N MET A 224 -13.27 -13.55 -3.84
CA MET A 224 -14.18 -14.47 -3.16
C MET A 224 -15.64 -14.00 -3.23
N ASP A 225 -15.89 -12.70 -3.00
CA ASP A 225 -17.22 -12.11 -3.13
C ASP A 225 -17.75 -12.24 -4.57
N THR A 226 -16.90 -11.95 -5.56
CA THR A 226 -17.25 -12.07 -6.99
C THR A 226 -17.62 -13.51 -7.35
N ALA A 227 -16.84 -14.49 -6.86
CA ALA A 227 -17.14 -15.91 -7.06
C ALA A 227 -18.45 -16.34 -6.36
N TYR A 228 -18.72 -15.81 -5.16
CA TYR A 228 -19.95 -16.07 -4.42
C TYR A 228 -21.18 -15.52 -5.16
N TYR A 229 -21.15 -14.26 -5.59
CA TYR A 229 -22.23 -13.66 -6.36
C TYR A 229 -22.41 -14.36 -7.71
N GLY A 230 -21.33 -14.76 -8.37
CA GLY A 230 -21.40 -15.56 -9.60
C GLY A 230 -22.19 -16.87 -9.43
N LYS A 231 -21.98 -17.59 -8.32
CA LYS A 231 -22.75 -18.80 -7.99
C LYS A 231 -24.23 -18.49 -7.75
N ILE A 232 -24.53 -17.43 -7.02
CA ILE A 232 -25.92 -17.00 -6.79
C ILE A 232 -26.61 -16.66 -8.12
N SER A 233 -25.96 -15.88 -8.97
CA SER A 233 -26.50 -15.51 -10.29
C SER A 233 -26.75 -16.74 -11.15
N GLN A 234 -25.85 -17.74 -11.12
CA GLN A 234 -26.04 -18.99 -11.86
C GLN A 234 -27.21 -19.82 -11.32
N ALA A 235 -27.34 -19.93 -9.99
CA ALA A 235 -28.45 -20.64 -9.35
C ALA A 235 -29.79 -19.95 -9.66
N LEU A 236 -29.83 -18.63 -9.57
CA LEU A 236 -31.01 -17.83 -9.90
C LEU A 236 -31.41 -18.02 -11.36
N ALA A 237 -30.47 -17.91 -12.30
CA ALA A 237 -30.73 -18.13 -13.72
C ALA A 237 -31.26 -19.55 -14.00
N SER A 238 -30.75 -20.56 -13.30
CA SER A 238 -31.22 -21.94 -13.41
C SER A 238 -32.66 -22.07 -12.89
N SER A 239 -32.95 -21.49 -11.71
CA SER A 239 -34.30 -21.47 -11.13
C SER A 239 -35.30 -20.72 -12.02
N THR A 240 -34.92 -19.59 -12.62
CA THR A 240 -35.77 -18.86 -13.57
C THR A 240 -36.11 -19.72 -14.78
N ARG A 241 -35.13 -20.43 -15.38
CA ARG A 241 -35.40 -21.34 -16.50
C ARG A 241 -36.35 -22.46 -16.11
N GLU A 242 -36.18 -23.06 -14.93
CA GLU A 242 -37.10 -24.09 -14.43
C GLU A 242 -38.53 -23.53 -14.23
N HIS A 243 -38.63 -22.32 -13.69
CA HIS A 243 -39.91 -21.62 -13.54
C HIS A 243 -40.58 -21.38 -14.90
N ASP A 244 -39.84 -20.96 -15.92
CA ASP A 244 -40.38 -20.76 -17.27
C ASP A 244 -40.85 -22.08 -17.89
N ILE A 245 -40.07 -23.16 -17.76
CA ILE A 245 -40.44 -24.50 -18.25
C ILE A 245 -41.72 -24.98 -17.55
N THR A 246 -41.81 -24.83 -16.22
CA THR A 246 -43.00 -25.25 -15.47
C THR A 246 -44.22 -24.42 -15.82
N LYS A 247 -44.06 -23.11 -16.00
CA LYS A 247 -45.12 -22.21 -16.46
C LYS A 247 -45.63 -22.61 -17.84
N GLU A 248 -44.74 -22.95 -18.77
CA GLU A 248 -45.11 -23.39 -20.12
C GLU A 248 -45.82 -24.76 -20.09
N ARG A 249 -45.36 -25.70 -19.24
CA ARG A 249 -46.05 -26.97 -19.00
C ARG A 249 -47.46 -26.77 -18.44
N LEU A 250 -47.62 -25.85 -17.49
CA LEU A 250 -48.91 -25.51 -16.90
C LEU A 250 -49.85 -24.89 -17.96
N ALA A 251 -49.35 -23.97 -18.79
CA ALA A 251 -50.12 -23.39 -19.89
C ALA A 251 -50.61 -24.44 -20.88
N ARG A 252 -49.74 -25.39 -21.27
CA ARG A 252 -50.11 -26.54 -22.11
C ARG A 252 -51.20 -27.40 -21.47
N ALA A 253 -51.04 -27.77 -20.20
CA ALA A 253 -52.03 -28.58 -19.48
C ALA A 253 -53.38 -27.87 -19.36
N SER A 254 -53.39 -26.57 -19.05
CA SER A 254 -54.60 -25.75 -19.02
C SER A 254 -55.31 -25.70 -20.37
N GLY A 255 -54.56 -25.58 -21.48
CA GLY A 255 -55.11 -25.67 -22.83
C GLY A 255 -55.81 -27.01 -23.09
N VAL A 256 -55.19 -28.13 -22.72
CA VAL A 256 -55.80 -29.47 -22.85
C VAL A 256 -57.08 -29.60 -22.02
N ILE A 257 -57.10 -29.05 -20.80
CA ILE A 257 -58.29 -29.06 -19.94
C ILE A 257 -59.43 -28.26 -20.60
N GLU A 258 -59.14 -27.07 -21.13
CA GLU A 258 -60.15 -26.25 -21.82
C GLU A 258 -60.67 -26.93 -23.10
N ASP A 259 -59.78 -27.54 -23.91
CA ASP A 259 -60.19 -28.32 -25.08
C ASP A 259 -61.08 -29.50 -24.68
N GLN A 260 -60.77 -30.17 -23.58
CA GLN A 260 -61.59 -31.27 -23.07
C GLN A 260 -62.95 -30.78 -22.57
N LYS A 261 -63.02 -29.63 -21.89
CA LYS A 261 -64.31 -29.00 -21.53
C LYS A 261 -65.14 -28.67 -22.76
N ARG A 262 -64.53 -28.07 -23.79
CA ARG A 262 -65.21 -27.79 -25.07
C ARG A 262 -65.77 -29.05 -25.71
N ARG A 263 -65.00 -30.16 -25.71
CA ARG A 263 -65.47 -31.46 -26.21
C ARG A 263 -66.63 -32.01 -25.39
N GLN A 264 -66.58 -31.91 -24.06
CA GLN A 264 -67.69 -32.36 -23.21
C GLN A 264 -68.97 -31.56 -23.45
N ILE A 265 -68.86 -30.24 -23.61
CA ILE A 265 -69.99 -29.38 -23.97
C ILE A 265 -70.57 -29.82 -25.32
N LEU A 266 -69.73 -29.99 -26.35
CA LEU A 266 -70.18 -30.43 -27.66
C LEU A 266 -70.91 -31.79 -27.62
N VAL A 267 -70.37 -32.76 -26.88
CA VAL A 267 -71.00 -34.08 -26.71
C VAL A 267 -72.34 -33.96 -25.98
N LYS A 268 -72.43 -33.07 -24.98
CA LYS A 268 -73.68 -32.80 -24.27
C LYS A 268 -74.71 -32.17 -25.21
N ASP A 269 -74.35 -31.13 -25.96
CA ASP A 269 -75.23 -30.47 -26.91
C ASP A 269 -75.73 -31.45 -27.98
N GLN A 270 -74.87 -32.32 -28.51
CA GLN A 270 -75.27 -33.39 -29.43
C GLN A 270 -76.27 -34.38 -28.80
N ARG A 271 -76.10 -34.73 -27.52
CA ARG A 271 -77.05 -35.59 -26.80
C ARG A 271 -78.39 -34.88 -26.61
N ASP A 272 -78.37 -33.61 -26.23
CA ASP A 272 -79.56 -32.79 -26.02
C ASP A 272 -80.32 -32.58 -27.34
N ASP A 273 -79.61 -32.34 -28.45
CA ASP A 273 -80.20 -32.24 -29.79
C ASP A 273 -80.80 -33.58 -30.25
N ARG A 274 -80.12 -34.70 -29.99
CA ARG A 274 -80.67 -36.03 -30.27
C ARG A 274 -81.91 -36.33 -29.43
N ALA A 275 -81.92 -35.93 -28.16
CA ALA A 275 -83.08 -36.06 -27.29
C ALA A 275 -84.26 -35.20 -27.79
N ARG A 276 -83.99 -33.98 -28.29
CA ARG A 276 -84.99 -33.12 -28.94
C ARG A 276 -85.58 -33.77 -30.19
N VAL A 277 -84.74 -34.34 -31.07
CA VAL A 277 -85.21 -35.06 -32.26
C VAL A 277 -86.09 -36.25 -31.87
N LEU A 278 -85.64 -37.10 -30.94
CA LEU A 278 -86.42 -38.24 -30.46
C LEU A 278 -87.75 -37.81 -29.82
N ALA A 279 -87.79 -36.70 -29.10
CA ALA A 279 -89.02 -36.15 -28.53
C ALA A 279 -90.01 -35.69 -29.61
N VAL A 280 -89.52 -35.05 -30.68
CA VAL A 280 -90.35 -34.68 -31.84
C VAL A 280 -90.86 -35.93 -32.56
N GLU A 281 -90.00 -36.91 -32.81
CA GLU A 281 -90.40 -38.20 -33.42
C GLU A 281 -91.46 -38.92 -32.59
N TRP A 282 -91.31 -38.92 -31.26
CA TRP A 282 -92.30 -39.46 -30.33
C TRP A 282 -93.65 -38.75 -30.43
N GLU A 283 -93.68 -37.41 -30.41
CA GLU A 283 -94.92 -36.65 -30.54
C GLU A 283 -95.58 -36.85 -31.92
N VAL A 284 -94.80 -36.93 -33.00
CA VAL A 284 -95.30 -37.26 -34.34
C VAL A 284 -95.90 -38.68 -34.37
N GLY A 285 -95.22 -39.67 -33.79
CA GLY A 285 -95.72 -41.04 -33.70
C GLY A 285 -97.01 -41.14 -32.88
N LYS A 286 -97.08 -40.43 -31.76
CA LYS A 286 -98.26 -40.32 -30.91
C LYS A 286 -99.43 -39.67 -31.66
N ALA A 287 -99.19 -38.58 -32.39
CA ALA A 287 -100.21 -37.91 -33.21
C ALA A 287 -100.75 -38.85 -34.31
N LYS A 288 -99.90 -39.68 -34.90
CA LYS A 288 -100.30 -40.67 -35.90
C LYS A 288 -101.24 -41.72 -35.31
N ILE A 289 -100.92 -42.27 -34.13
CA ILE A 289 -101.79 -43.23 -33.43
C ILE A 289 -103.14 -42.59 -33.06
N ILE A 290 -103.13 -41.33 -32.61
CA ILE A 290 -104.37 -40.60 -32.29
C ILE A 290 -105.21 -40.39 -33.56
N ALA A 291 -104.59 -40.01 -34.68
CA ALA A 291 -105.28 -39.84 -35.95
C ALA A 291 -105.87 -41.15 -36.48
N GLU A 292 -105.15 -42.27 -36.37
CA GLU A 292 -105.66 -43.61 -36.71
C GLU A 292 -106.85 -43.99 -35.83
N ARG A 293 -106.76 -43.79 -34.51
CA ARG A 293 -107.89 -44.01 -33.59
C ARG A 293 -109.10 -43.16 -33.98
N ASP A 294 -108.89 -41.88 -34.26
CA ASP A 294 -109.99 -40.95 -34.61
C ASP A 294 -110.62 -41.33 -35.95
N HIS A 295 -109.83 -41.81 -36.92
CA HIS A 295 -110.33 -42.39 -38.16
C HIS A 295 -111.20 -43.62 -37.90
N TYR A 296 -110.73 -44.58 -37.10
CA TYR A 296 -111.52 -45.75 -36.71
C TYR A 296 -112.82 -45.38 -35.97
N MET A 297 -112.77 -44.38 -35.08
CA MET A 297 -113.95 -43.90 -34.37
C MET A 297 -114.95 -43.23 -35.33
N ALA A 298 -114.48 -42.46 -36.31
CA ALA A 298 -115.31 -41.86 -37.34
C ALA A 298 -115.97 -42.90 -38.26
N GLU A 299 -115.23 -43.95 -38.64
CA GLU A 299 -115.79 -45.09 -39.39
C GLU A 299 -116.87 -45.82 -38.59
N ARG A 300 -116.58 -46.14 -37.32
CA ARG A 300 -117.56 -46.78 -36.43
C ARG A 300 -118.83 -45.94 -36.30
N ASP A 301 -118.70 -44.63 -36.13
CA ASP A 301 -119.84 -43.72 -36.06
C ASP A 301 -120.59 -43.61 -37.41
N HIS A 302 -119.89 -43.71 -38.55
CA HIS A 302 -120.51 -43.83 -39.86
C HIS A 302 -121.35 -45.11 -39.98
N TYR A 303 -120.80 -46.27 -39.57
CA TYR A 303 -121.53 -47.53 -39.53
C TYR A 303 -122.75 -47.47 -38.61
N PHE A 304 -122.63 -46.88 -37.42
CA PHE A 304 -123.77 -46.69 -36.52
C PHE A 304 -124.87 -45.82 -37.13
N ARG A 305 -124.51 -44.75 -37.85
CA ARG A 305 -125.49 -43.91 -38.58
C ARG A 305 -126.19 -44.69 -39.68
N GLN A 306 -125.45 -45.42 -40.50
CA GLN A 306 -125.98 -46.30 -41.56
C GLN A 306 -126.97 -47.32 -40.98
N MET A 307 -126.60 -47.98 -39.88
CA MET A 307 -127.45 -48.96 -39.21
C MET A 307 -128.76 -48.33 -38.70
N LYS A 308 -128.70 -47.12 -38.14
CA LYS A 308 -129.88 -46.39 -37.65
C LYS A 308 -130.83 -45.99 -38.79
N ILE A 309 -130.28 -45.62 -39.95
CA ILE A 309 -131.06 -45.36 -41.17
C ILE A 309 -131.75 -46.66 -41.62
N HIS A 310 -131.00 -47.77 -41.69
CA HIS A 310 -131.54 -49.06 -42.10
C HIS A 310 -132.66 -49.56 -41.18
N GLN A 311 -132.50 -49.38 -39.87
CA GLN A 311 -133.51 -49.76 -38.87
C GLN A 311 -134.79 -48.92 -38.99
N LYS A 312 -134.66 -47.64 -39.35
CA LYS A 312 -135.80 -46.75 -39.63
C LYS A 312 -136.54 -47.15 -40.90
N GLU A 313 -135.82 -47.60 -41.92
CA GLU A 313 -136.39 -48.08 -43.19
C GLU A 313 -137.13 -49.41 -43.01
N VAL A 314 -136.58 -50.34 -42.22
CA VAL A 314 -137.27 -51.58 -41.84
C VAL A 314 -138.57 -51.30 -41.09
N GLY A 315 -138.57 -50.33 -40.18
CA GLY A 315 -139.79 -49.89 -39.49
C GLY A 315 -140.85 -49.31 -40.45
N ARG A 316 -140.42 -48.51 -41.44
CA ARG A 316 -141.30 -47.97 -42.49
C ARG A 316 -141.96 -49.09 -43.32
N LEU A 317 -141.15 -50.05 -43.79
CA LEU A 317 -141.64 -51.18 -44.59
C LEU A 317 -142.58 -52.10 -43.81
N GLN A 318 -142.37 -52.29 -42.50
CA GLN A 318 -143.28 -53.06 -41.65
C GLN A 318 -144.64 -52.37 -41.50
N GLN A 319 -144.66 -51.04 -41.39
CA GLN A 319 -145.88 -50.26 -41.27
C GLN A 319 -146.72 -50.30 -42.57
N GLU A 320 -146.06 -50.18 -43.72
CA GLU A 320 -146.69 -50.30 -45.06
C GLU A 320 -147.32 -51.70 -45.28
N ASN A 321 -146.67 -52.75 -44.75
CA ASN A 321 -147.17 -54.13 -44.85
C ASN A 321 -148.41 -54.39 -43.97
N THR A 322 -148.51 -53.73 -42.81
CA THR A 322 -149.73 -53.76 -41.98
C THR A 322 -150.91 -53.05 -42.63
N GLU A 323 -150.68 -51.91 -43.28
CA GLU A 323 -151.74 -51.17 -43.97
C GLU A 323 -152.30 -51.96 -45.17
N LEU A 324 -151.43 -52.64 -45.93
CA LEU A 324 -151.85 -53.53 -47.02
C LEU A 324 -152.66 -54.74 -46.53
N ARG A 325 -152.34 -55.29 -45.35
CA ARG A 325 -153.13 -56.37 -44.73
C ARG A 325 -154.53 -55.90 -44.30
N PHE A 326 -154.65 -54.70 -43.75
CA PHE A 326 -155.96 -54.14 -43.40
C PHE A 326 -156.83 -53.86 -44.64
N ALA A 327 -156.24 -53.37 -45.73
CA ALA A 327 -156.97 -53.16 -46.98
C ALA A 327 -157.50 -54.46 -47.61
N ALA A 328 -156.75 -55.57 -47.48
CA ALA A 328 -157.14 -56.87 -48.00
C ALA A 328 -158.27 -57.55 -47.20
N GLU A 329 -158.37 -57.31 -45.88
CA GLU A 329 -159.48 -57.84 -45.07
C GLU A 329 -160.79 -57.06 -45.27
N PHE A 330 -160.71 -55.75 -45.52
CA PHE A 330 -161.91 -54.93 -45.78
C PHE A 330 -162.61 -55.32 -47.09
N ALA A 331 -161.84 -55.63 -48.14
CA ALA A 331 -162.37 -56.08 -49.44
C ALA A 331 -163.01 -57.49 -49.39
N LYS A 332 -162.68 -58.30 -48.37
CA LYS A 332 -163.28 -59.63 -48.17
C LYS A 332 -164.63 -59.57 -47.45
N MET A 333 -164.87 -58.52 -46.67
CA MET A 333 -166.10 -58.36 -45.89
C MET A 333 -167.28 -57.80 -46.71
N GLU A 334 -167.01 -57.07 -47.80
CA GLU A 334 -168.06 -56.48 -48.66
C GLU A 334 -168.74 -57.47 -49.62
N ALA A 335 -168.24 -58.71 -49.76
CA ALA A 335 -168.72 -59.66 -50.77
C ALA A 335 -169.82 -60.64 -50.31
N GLU A 336 -170.17 -60.71 -49.02
CA GLU A 336 -171.00 -61.82 -48.49
C GLU A 336 -172.47 -61.52 -48.15
N ILE A 337 -172.96 -60.27 -48.18
CA ILE A 337 -174.34 -60.00 -47.71
C ILE A 337 -175.11 -59.03 -48.63
N TRP A 338 -175.81 -59.63 -49.62
CA TRP A 338 -177.02 -59.22 -50.38
C TRP A 338 -176.94 -59.06 -51.95
N PRO A 339 -177.98 -59.47 -52.73
CA PRO A 339 -178.01 -60.70 -53.57
C PRO A 339 -178.53 -60.49 -55.02
N SER A 340 -178.31 -61.44 -55.97
CA SER A 340 -179.15 -61.54 -57.21
C SER A 340 -179.05 -62.86 -58.03
N VAL A 341 -180.24 -63.40 -58.28
CA VAL A 341 -180.83 -64.25 -59.35
C VAL A 341 -180.05 -64.57 -60.66
N GLY A 342 -179.97 -65.89 -60.99
CA GLY A 342 -180.15 -66.55 -62.32
C GLY A 342 -179.01 -66.51 -63.38
N PRO A 343 -178.93 -67.42 -64.38
CA PRO A 343 -179.97 -68.32 -64.93
C PRO A 343 -179.57 -69.79 -65.25
N SER A 344 -180.62 -70.59 -65.50
CA SER A 344 -180.79 -71.70 -66.46
C SER A 344 -179.67 -72.13 -67.42
N SER A 345 -179.71 -73.45 -67.70
CA SER A 345 -179.35 -74.22 -68.92
C SER A 345 -177.89 -74.65 -69.15
N GLY A 346 -177.68 -75.97 -69.19
CA GLY A 346 -176.46 -76.64 -69.65
C GLY A 346 -176.21 -77.95 -68.93
#